data_AF-A0A8J2Y9B5-F1
#
_entry.id   AF-A0A8J2Y9B5-F1
#
_cell.length_a   1.000
_cell.length_b   1.000
_cell.length_c   1.000
_cell.angle_alpha   90.00
_cell.angle_beta   90.00
_cell.angle_gamma   90.00
#
_symmetry.space_group_name_H-M   'P 1'
#
loop_
_entity.id
_entity.type
_entity.pdbx_description
1 polymer ?
#
loop_
_entity_poly.entity_id
_entity_poly.type
_entity_poly.pdbx_seq_one_letter_code
_entity_poly.pdbx_strand_id
1 'polypeptide(L)'
;MSNRLGELKDNPITRRIFGQKKTSVDPLQIMQNGESALYDLEGLSQHEIRLVMGYITNLYHQACSKRTNQQSNHYLIVDEAHEVQLPVMHQQIIPKDRARGLVLILMTQFMDQLKKELKAAITEISGNIIAFRSGKETAQEVEAITGFKAEDIRKLSDLHCSVYTDDEDGDPVRFFVRTEPPYILDHQG
;
A
#
# COMPACT_ATOMS: atom_id res chain seq x y z
N MET A 1 5.82 -29.59 15.40
CA MET A 1 4.73 -28.68 15.01
C MET A 1 4.96 -27.38 15.75
N SER A 2 5.30 -26.28 15.06
CA SER A 2 5.44 -25.00 15.73
C SER A 2 4.06 -24.56 16.24
N ASN A 3 4.00 -24.16 17.51
CA ASN A 3 2.77 -23.71 18.12
C ASN A 3 2.57 -22.24 17.73
N ARG A 4 1.81 -21.99 16.66
CA ARG A 4 1.56 -20.63 16.12
C ARG A 4 1.02 -19.65 17.16
N LEU A 5 0.37 -20.15 18.21
CA LEU A 5 -0.11 -19.36 19.36
C LEU A 5 0.97 -19.04 20.40
N GLY A 6 2.06 -19.82 20.46
CA GLY A 6 3.23 -19.55 21.29
C GLY A 6 4.05 -18.40 20.72
N GLU A 7 4.26 -18.40 19.40
CA GLU A 7 5.02 -17.36 18.69
C GLU A 7 4.44 -15.95 18.88
N LEU A 8 3.10 -15.82 19.00
CA LEU A 8 2.41 -14.56 19.31
C LEU A 8 2.64 -14.04 20.75
N LYS A 9 3.02 -14.94 21.66
CA LYS A 9 3.25 -14.62 23.07
C LYS A 9 4.71 -14.32 23.36
N ASP A 10 5.62 -14.84 22.53
CA ASP A 10 7.06 -14.81 22.76
C ASP A 10 7.69 -13.45 22.40
N ASN A 11 7.18 -12.77 21.36
CA ASN A 11 7.59 -11.39 21.07
C ASN A 11 6.77 -10.38 21.90
N PRO A 12 7.42 -9.52 22.71
CA PRO A 12 6.72 -8.50 23.50
C PRO A 12 5.85 -7.54 22.67
N ILE A 13 6.22 -7.23 21.43
CA ILE A 13 5.48 -6.33 20.54
C ILE A 13 4.17 -7.00 20.10
N THR A 14 4.23 -8.21 19.53
CA THR A 14 3.02 -8.92 19.10
C THR A 14 2.12 -9.29 20.28
N ARG A 15 2.68 -9.64 21.44
CA ARG A 15 1.90 -9.80 22.68
C ARG A 15 1.18 -8.51 23.10
N ARG A 16 1.78 -7.34 22.89
CA ARG A 16 1.13 -6.05 23.18
C ARG A 16 0.03 -5.70 22.18
N ILE A 17 0.06 -6.24 20.96
CA ILE A 17 -0.97 -6.06 19.94
C ILE A 17 -2.13 -7.05 20.19
N PHE A 18 -1.82 -8.35 20.29
CA PHE A 18 -2.83 -9.42 20.31
C PHE A 18 -3.21 -9.93 21.70
N GLY A 19 -2.42 -9.62 22.73
CA GLY A 19 -2.68 -10.04 24.11
C GLY A 19 -3.61 -9.11 24.89
N GLN A 20 -4.08 -8.02 24.28
CA GLN A 20 -4.94 -7.04 24.93
C GLN A 20 -6.41 -7.47 24.92
N LYS A 21 -7.16 -7.10 25.96
CA LYS A 21 -8.62 -7.31 26.01
C LYS A 21 -9.38 -6.46 24.99
N LYS A 22 -8.81 -5.33 24.58
CA LYS A 22 -9.37 -4.39 23.60
C LYS A 22 -8.29 -4.01 22.60
N THR A 23 -8.67 -3.85 21.33
CA THR A 23 -7.79 -3.25 20.32
C THR A 23 -7.52 -1.78 20.69
N SER A 24 -6.28 -1.34 20.54
CA SER A 24 -5.90 0.07 20.69
C SER A 24 -6.16 0.88 19.42
N VAL A 25 -6.50 0.21 18.32
CA VAL A 25 -6.70 0.81 17.00
C VAL A 25 -8.16 0.67 16.60
N ASP A 26 -8.79 1.79 16.24
CA ASP A 26 -10.15 1.85 15.70
C ASP A 26 -10.13 2.49 14.30
N PRO A 27 -9.99 1.67 13.24
CA PRO A 27 -9.98 2.20 11.88
C PRO A 27 -11.29 2.86 11.45
N LEU A 28 -12.44 2.51 12.06
CA LEU A 28 -13.69 3.17 11.72
C LEU A 28 -13.65 4.63 12.17
N GLN A 29 -13.21 4.88 13.41
CA GLN A 29 -13.04 6.23 13.93
C GLN A 29 -11.99 7.00 13.12
N ILE A 30 -10.82 6.40 12.86
CA ILE A 30 -9.74 7.04 12.07
C ILE A 30 -10.26 7.46 10.69
N MET A 31 -10.96 6.57 9.99
CA MET A 31 -11.53 6.84 8.67
C MET A 31 -12.66 7.88 8.71
N GLN A 32 -13.52 7.86 9.72
CA GLN A 32 -14.64 8.80 9.83
C GLN A 32 -14.19 10.22 10.14
N ASN A 33 -13.17 10.35 10.98
CA ASN A 33 -12.64 11.64 11.43
C ASN A 33 -11.59 12.22 10.46
N GLY A 34 -11.14 11.45 9.46
CA GLY A 34 -10.07 11.87 8.56
C GLY A 34 -8.70 11.94 9.24
N GLU A 35 -8.49 11.11 10.26
CA GLU A 35 -7.24 11.04 11.01
C GLU A 35 -6.18 10.22 10.23
N SER A 36 -4.91 10.45 10.57
CA SER A 36 -3.78 9.66 10.05
C SER A 36 -3.28 8.70 11.13
N ALA A 37 -2.94 7.48 10.72
CA ALA A 37 -2.32 6.49 11.61
C ALA A 37 -1.04 5.96 10.94
N LEU A 38 0.06 5.97 11.69
CA LEU A 38 1.34 5.38 11.28
C LEU A 38 1.57 4.10 12.09
N TYR A 39 1.83 3.01 11.38
CA TYR A 39 2.14 1.72 11.98
C TYR A 39 3.62 1.42 11.80
N ASP A 40 4.38 1.56 12.88
CA ASP A 40 5.78 1.16 12.92
C ASP A 40 5.88 -0.36 13.12
N LEU A 41 6.61 -1.01 12.21
CA LEU A 41 6.81 -2.46 12.18
C LEU A 41 8.25 -2.85 12.53
N GLU A 42 9.09 -1.90 12.95
CA GLU A 42 10.45 -2.16 13.37
C GLU A 42 10.51 -3.20 14.50
N GLY A 43 11.48 -4.11 14.42
CA GLY A 43 11.66 -5.17 15.42
C GLY A 43 10.72 -6.37 15.29
N LEU A 44 9.84 -6.41 14.28
CA LEU A 44 9.05 -7.58 13.94
C LEU A 44 9.77 -8.48 12.94
N SER A 45 9.64 -9.79 13.11
CA SER A 45 10.05 -10.75 12.08
C SER A 45 9.11 -10.70 10.86
N GLN A 46 9.55 -11.22 9.72
CA GLN A 46 8.71 -11.26 8.51
C GLN A 46 7.37 -12.00 8.69
N HIS A 47 7.34 -13.02 9.55
CA HIS A 47 6.08 -13.68 9.89
C HIS A 47 5.13 -12.76 10.66
N GLU A 48 5.67 -12.01 11.63
CA GLU A 48 4.91 -11.09 12.48
C GLU A 48 4.44 -9.86 11.70
N ILE A 49 5.26 -9.32 10.79
CA ILE A 49 4.89 -8.25 9.87
C ILE A 49 3.64 -8.66 9.08
N ARG A 50 3.67 -9.83 8.43
CA ARG A 50 2.52 -10.33 7.67
C ARG A 50 1.27 -10.52 8.52
N LEU A 51 1.44 -10.94 9.77
CA LEU A 51 0.33 -11.13 10.70
C LEU A 51 -0.26 -9.80 11.17
N VAL A 52 0.58 -8.86 11.61
CA VAL A 52 0.17 -7.52 12.08
C VAL A 52 -0.49 -6.75 10.96
N MET A 53 0.13 -6.70 9.78
CA MET A 53 -0.47 -6.09 8.59
C MET A 53 -1.74 -6.82 8.15
N GLY A 54 -1.74 -8.16 8.22
CA GLY A 54 -2.93 -8.98 8.02
C GLY A 54 -4.09 -8.53 8.88
N TYR A 55 -3.83 -8.31 10.17
CA TYR A 55 -4.82 -7.83 11.12
C TYR A 55 -5.29 -6.41 10.81
N ILE A 56 -4.36 -5.46 10.66
CA ILE A 56 -4.66 -4.04 10.41
C ILE A 56 -5.45 -3.87 9.10
N THR A 57 -4.98 -4.45 7.99
CA THR A 57 -5.65 -4.37 6.68
C THR A 57 -7.06 -4.94 6.74
N ASN A 58 -7.29 -6.04 7.48
CA ASN A 58 -8.63 -6.60 7.67
C ASN A 58 -9.53 -5.71 8.53
N LEU A 59 -8.99 -5.01 9.54
CA LEU A 59 -9.78 -4.04 10.30
C LEU A 59 -10.23 -2.87 9.41
N TYR A 60 -9.35 -2.34 8.55
CA TYR A 60 -9.70 -1.29 7.58
C TYR A 60 -10.77 -1.74 6.58
N HIS A 61 -10.64 -2.95 6.02
CA HIS A 61 -11.65 -3.54 5.14
C HIS A 61 -13.03 -3.62 5.82
N GLN A 62 -13.07 -4.10 7.06
CA GLN A 62 -14.32 -4.19 7.85
C GLN A 62 -14.88 -2.82 8.24
N ALA A 63 -14.01 -1.88 8.62
CA ALA A 63 -14.40 -0.52 8.98
C ALA A 63 -15.01 0.21 7.79
N CYS A 64 -14.42 0.08 6.61
CA CYS A 64 -14.91 0.64 5.36
C CYS A 64 -16.35 0.21 5.06
N SER A 65 -16.69 -1.07 5.31
CA SER A 65 -18.05 -1.59 5.12
C SER A 65 -19.09 -0.99 6.08
N LYS A 66 -18.66 -0.38 7.19
CA LYS A 66 -19.52 0.25 8.21
C LYS A 66 -19.49 1.78 8.16
N ARG A 67 -18.63 2.36 7.31
CA ARG A 67 -18.39 3.80 7.23
C ARG A 67 -19.59 4.52 6.64
N THR A 68 -20.09 5.52 7.36
CA THR A 68 -21.21 6.37 6.92
C THR A 68 -20.75 7.61 6.16
N ASN A 69 -19.62 8.20 6.56
CA ASN A 69 -19.01 9.33 5.86
C ASN A 69 -18.11 8.84 4.72
N GLN A 70 -18.62 8.83 3.49
CA GLN A 70 -17.85 8.42 2.30
C GLN A 70 -17.40 9.62 1.44
N GLN A 71 -17.56 10.85 1.92
CA GLN A 71 -17.20 12.05 1.13
C GLN A 71 -15.69 12.20 0.92
N SER A 72 -14.87 11.56 1.75
CA SER A 72 -13.41 11.59 1.64
C SER A 72 -12.81 10.19 1.53
N ASN A 73 -11.83 10.03 0.66
CA ASN A 73 -11.04 8.81 0.59
C ASN A 73 -10.13 8.71 1.82
N HIS A 74 -9.98 7.50 2.35
CA HIS A 74 -8.94 7.13 3.28
C HIS A 74 -7.92 6.27 2.54
N TYR A 75 -6.64 6.63 2.62
CA TYR A 75 -5.56 5.97 1.90
C TYR A 75 -4.83 5.01 2.83
N LEU A 76 -4.95 3.71 2.56
CA LEU A 76 -4.13 2.69 3.19
C LEU A 76 -2.86 2.51 2.35
N ILE A 77 -1.74 3.02 2.87
CA ILE A 77 -0.45 2.98 2.18
C ILE A 77 0.37 1.83 2.77
N VAL A 78 0.88 0.94 1.91
CA VAL A 78 1.73 -0.18 2.30
C VAL A 78 3.07 -0.03 1.62
N ASP A 79 4.08 0.27 2.43
CA ASP A 79 5.48 0.25 2.00
C ASP A 79 6.00 -1.20 1.94
N GLU A 80 7.00 -1.42 1.11
CA GLU A 80 7.56 -2.74 0.79
C GLU A 80 6.48 -3.81 0.55
N ALA A 81 5.52 -3.49 -0.31
CA ALA A 81 4.36 -4.31 -0.60
C ALA A 81 4.71 -5.74 -1.04
N HIS A 82 5.93 -5.99 -1.54
CA HIS A 82 6.41 -7.34 -1.84
C HIS A 82 6.51 -8.24 -0.60
N GLU A 83 6.71 -7.69 0.60
CA GLU A 83 6.70 -8.42 1.87
C GLU A 83 5.28 -8.69 2.40
N VAL A 84 4.30 -7.88 1.99
CA VAL A 84 2.93 -7.87 2.54
C VAL A 84 1.89 -8.00 1.43
N GLN A 85 1.68 -9.24 0.99
CA GLN A 85 0.81 -9.55 -0.16
C GLN A 85 -0.39 -10.40 0.26
N LEU A 86 -1.37 -9.73 0.87
CA LEU A 86 -2.52 -10.36 1.53
C LEU A 86 -3.69 -10.58 0.54
N PRO A 87 -4.43 -11.70 0.66
CA PRO A 87 -5.60 -11.96 -0.19
C PRO A 87 -6.64 -10.83 -0.20
N VAL A 88 -6.93 -10.24 0.96
CA VAL A 88 -7.92 -9.15 1.09
C VAL A 88 -7.59 -7.94 0.21
N MET A 89 -6.31 -7.67 -0.06
CA MET A 89 -5.88 -6.54 -0.89
C MET A 89 -6.39 -6.66 -2.33
N HIS A 90 -6.13 -7.79 -2.99
CA HIS A 90 -6.51 -7.99 -4.39
C HIS A 90 -7.93 -8.55 -4.57
N GLN A 91 -8.51 -9.20 -3.56
CA GLN A 91 -9.85 -9.80 -3.65
C GLN A 91 -10.97 -8.86 -3.21
N GLN A 92 -10.66 -7.89 -2.34
CA GLN A 92 -11.67 -7.00 -1.74
C GLN A 92 -11.30 -5.53 -1.92
N ILE A 93 -10.13 -5.10 -1.42
CA ILE A 93 -9.84 -3.66 -1.31
C ILE A 93 -9.71 -3.00 -2.69
N ILE A 94 -8.80 -3.50 -3.51
CA ILE A 94 -8.57 -3.01 -4.88
C ILE A 94 -9.87 -3.02 -5.71
N PRO A 95 -10.61 -4.15 -5.82
CA PRO A 95 -11.80 -4.22 -6.69
C PRO A 95 -13.08 -3.60 -6.10
N LYS A 96 -13.26 -3.49 -4.78
CA LYS A 96 -14.58 -3.20 -4.18
C LYS A 96 -14.60 -2.03 -3.22
N ASP A 97 -13.56 -1.87 -2.39
CA ASP A 97 -13.64 -0.92 -1.28
C ASP A 97 -13.33 0.53 -1.68
N ARG A 98 -12.76 0.75 -2.88
CA ARG A 98 -12.63 2.09 -3.47
C ARG A 98 -13.98 2.81 -3.54
N ALA A 99 -15.05 2.12 -3.93
CA ALA A 99 -16.40 2.68 -3.99
C ALA A 99 -16.95 3.10 -2.61
N ARG A 100 -16.31 2.66 -1.52
CA ARG A 100 -16.63 3.00 -0.13
C ARG A 100 -15.60 3.94 0.50
N GLY A 101 -14.70 4.48 -0.31
CA GLY A 101 -13.70 5.46 0.09
C GLY A 101 -12.49 4.88 0.83
N LEU A 102 -12.16 3.58 0.66
CA LEU A 102 -10.86 3.03 1.07
C LEU A 102 -10.01 2.78 -0.18
N VAL A 103 -8.90 3.50 -0.29
CA VAL A 103 -7.96 3.42 -1.41
C VAL A 103 -6.68 2.76 -0.94
N LEU A 104 -6.23 1.72 -1.64
CA LEU A 104 -4.95 1.07 -1.38
C LEU A 104 -3.85 1.70 -2.23
N ILE A 105 -2.74 2.06 -1.61
CA ILE A 105 -1.50 2.47 -2.28
C ILE A 105 -0.42 1.46 -1.92
N LEU A 106 0.23 0.89 -2.92
CA LEU A 106 1.29 -0.10 -2.76
C LEU A 106 2.60 0.49 -3.26
N MET A 107 3.63 0.47 -2.42
CA MET A 107 4.98 0.90 -2.78
C MET A 107 5.90 -0.31 -2.77
N THR A 108 6.72 -0.47 -3.81
CA THR A 108 7.69 -1.57 -3.89
C THR A 108 8.83 -1.19 -4.83
N GLN A 109 10.03 -1.72 -4.54
CA GLN A 109 11.20 -1.60 -5.42
C GLN A 109 11.25 -2.70 -6.48
N PHE A 110 10.60 -3.84 -6.20
CA PHE A 110 10.65 -5.06 -6.98
C PHE A 110 9.24 -5.47 -7.41
N MET A 111 8.84 -5.06 -8.62
CA MET A 111 7.54 -5.47 -9.15
C MET A 111 7.50 -6.97 -9.42
N ASP A 112 8.62 -7.56 -9.86
CA ASP A 112 8.78 -9.00 -10.13
C ASP A 112 8.44 -9.89 -8.91
N GLN A 113 8.63 -9.38 -7.70
CA GLN A 113 8.31 -10.09 -6.44
C GLN A 113 6.82 -10.05 -6.05
N LEU A 114 6.00 -9.25 -6.75
CA LEU A 114 4.56 -9.26 -6.52
C LEU A 114 3.93 -10.56 -7.06
N LYS A 115 3.02 -11.13 -6.28
CA LYS A 115 2.19 -12.27 -6.61
C LYS A 115 1.34 -11.94 -7.82
N LYS A 116 1.15 -12.96 -8.67
CA LYS A 116 0.42 -12.83 -9.93
C LYS A 116 -0.98 -12.25 -9.74
N GLU A 117 -1.69 -12.67 -8.68
CA GLU A 117 -3.05 -12.21 -8.39
C GLU A 117 -3.08 -10.72 -8.02
N LEU A 118 -2.06 -10.25 -7.30
CA LEU A 118 -1.95 -8.84 -6.95
C LEU A 118 -1.60 -7.99 -8.18
N LYS A 119 -0.66 -8.46 -9.01
CA LYS A 119 -0.35 -7.82 -10.30
C LYS A 119 -1.58 -7.71 -11.19
N ALA A 120 -2.31 -8.82 -11.37
CA ALA A 120 -3.53 -8.85 -12.18
C ALA A 120 -4.56 -7.82 -11.69
N ALA A 121 -4.80 -7.75 -10.38
CA ALA A 121 -5.72 -6.77 -9.81
C ALA A 121 -5.28 -5.32 -10.03
N ILE A 122 -3.97 -5.02 -9.93
CA ILE A 122 -3.43 -3.69 -10.22
C ILE A 122 -3.63 -3.32 -11.70
N THR A 123 -3.41 -4.27 -12.61
CA THR A 123 -3.50 -4.04 -14.06
C THR A 123 -4.93 -3.96 -14.58
N GLU A 124 -5.87 -4.75 -14.03
CA GLU A 124 -7.24 -4.85 -14.55
C GLU A 124 -8.10 -3.63 -14.25
N ILE A 125 -7.82 -2.91 -13.15
CA ILE A 125 -8.69 -1.82 -12.66
C ILE A 125 -8.21 -0.44 -13.14
N SER A 126 -7.31 -0.38 -14.14
CA SER A 126 -6.60 0.84 -14.58
C SER A 126 -6.05 1.61 -13.37
N GLY A 127 -5.15 0.96 -12.62
CA GLY A 127 -4.52 1.59 -11.47
C GLY A 127 -3.63 2.77 -11.89
N ASN A 128 -3.57 3.80 -11.03
CA ASN A 128 -2.55 4.84 -11.15
C ASN A 128 -1.18 4.23 -10.87
N ILE A 129 -0.25 4.38 -11.81
CA ILE A 129 1.13 3.90 -11.65
C ILE A 129 2.06 5.10 -11.67
N ILE A 130 2.83 5.24 -10.59
CA ILE A 130 3.88 6.23 -10.46
C ILE A 130 5.19 5.45 -10.35
N ALA A 131 6.06 5.59 -11.35
CA ALA A 131 7.34 4.90 -11.38
C ALA A 131 8.50 5.90 -11.35
N PHE A 132 9.39 5.71 -10.39
CA PHE A 132 10.67 6.41 -10.31
C PHE A 132 11.76 5.60 -11.04
N ARG A 133 12.99 6.12 -11.04
CA ARG A 133 14.15 5.38 -11.55
C ARG A 133 14.20 3.98 -10.95
N SER A 134 14.09 2.98 -11.81
CA SER A 134 13.97 1.57 -11.42
C SER A 134 14.97 0.69 -12.17
N GLY A 135 15.19 -0.53 -11.64
CA GLY A 135 15.98 -1.57 -12.30
C GLY A 135 15.36 -2.05 -13.61
N LYS A 136 16.11 -2.88 -14.35
CA LYS A 136 15.72 -3.35 -15.69
C LYS A 136 14.39 -4.12 -15.66
N GLU A 137 14.27 -5.06 -14.72
CA GLU A 137 13.13 -5.96 -14.58
C GLU A 137 11.86 -5.18 -14.25
N THR A 138 11.89 -4.35 -13.19
CA THR A 138 10.78 -3.46 -12.83
C THR A 138 10.41 -2.52 -13.98
N ALA A 139 11.37 -1.91 -14.67
CA ALA A 139 11.10 -1.02 -15.78
C ALA A 139 10.40 -1.73 -16.96
N GLN A 140 10.73 -2.99 -17.23
CA GLN A 140 10.05 -3.79 -18.25
C GLN A 140 8.60 -4.12 -17.88
N GLU A 141 8.32 -4.39 -16.61
CA GLU A 141 6.95 -4.58 -16.13
C GLU A 141 6.14 -3.29 -16.22
N VAL A 142 6.72 -2.15 -15.84
CA VAL A 142 6.06 -0.85 -15.99
C VAL A 142 5.79 -0.54 -17.48
N GLU A 143 6.74 -0.80 -18.38
CA GLU A 143 6.53 -0.64 -19.83
C GLU A 143 5.35 -1.48 -20.33
N ALA A 144 5.25 -2.74 -19.89
CA ALA A 144 4.18 -3.64 -20.31
C ALA A 144 2.78 -3.16 -19.88
N ILE A 145 2.69 -2.41 -18.76
CA ILE A 145 1.41 -1.94 -18.21
C ILE A 145 1.05 -0.53 -18.71
N THR A 146 2.04 0.36 -18.80
CA THR A 146 1.82 1.80 -19.00
C THR A 146 2.16 2.30 -20.41
N GLY A 147 2.90 1.51 -21.18
CA GLY A 147 3.43 1.89 -22.48
C GLY A 147 4.57 2.91 -22.45
N PHE A 148 5.07 3.32 -21.27
CA PHE A 148 6.36 4.04 -21.17
C PHE A 148 7.50 3.14 -21.64
N LYS A 149 8.56 3.71 -22.20
CA LYS A 149 9.76 2.93 -22.53
C LYS A 149 10.54 2.59 -21.26
N ALA A 150 10.91 1.32 -21.10
CA ALA A 150 11.75 0.90 -19.98
C ALA A 150 13.08 1.68 -19.93
N GLU A 151 13.62 2.08 -21.09
CA GLU A 151 14.83 2.91 -21.17
C GLU A 151 14.63 4.30 -20.55
N ASP A 152 13.47 4.92 -20.74
CA ASP A 152 13.18 6.25 -20.18
C ASP A 152 13.06 6.17 -18.66
N ILE A 153 12.33 5.17 -18.15
CA ILE A 153 12.17 4.92 -16.71
C ILE A 153 13.54 4.72 -16.03
N ARG A 154 14.44 3.96 -16.66
CA ARG A 154 15.78 3.70 -16.11
C ARG A 154 16.68 4.93 -16.09
N LYS A 155 16.42 5.92 -16.95
CA LYS A 155 17.20 7.15 -17.07
C LYS A 155 16.65 8.32 -16.24
N LEU A 156 15.53 8.14 -15.55
CA LEU A 156 14.95 9.17 -14.69
C LEU A 156 15.99 9.68 -13.68
N SER A 157 16.14 11.00 -13.63
CA SER A 157 16.91 11.66 -12.57
C SER A 157 16.19 11.55 -11.23
N ASP A 158 16.91 11.80 -10.15
CA ASP A 158 16.31 11.87 -8.83
C ASP A 158 15.16 12.88 -8.81
N LEU A 159 14.13 12.59 -8.03
CA LEU A 159 12.89 13.38 -7.95
C LEU A 159 12.12 13.50 -9.27
N HIS A 160 12.39 12.66 -10.28
CA HIS A 160 11.58 12.57 -11.48
C HIS A 160 10.87 11.22 -11.53
N CYS A 161 9.59 11.24 -11.90
CA CYS A 161 8.79 10.03 -12.06
C CYS A 161 7.97 10.08 -13.35
N SER A 162 7.66 8.90 -13.87
CA SER A 162 6.62 8.71 -14.89
C SER A 162 5.29 8.43 -14.19
N VAL A 163 4.24 9.09 -14.65
CA VAL A 163 2.87 8.93 -14.15
C VAL A 163 2.01 8.37 -15.27
N TYR A 164 1.32 7.27 -14.97
CA TYR A 164 0.25 6.69 -15.78
C TYR A 164 -1.03 6.74 -14.94
N THR A 165 -2.08 7.36 -15.48
CA THR A 165 -3.37 7.58 -14.82
C THR A 165 -4.45 7.77 -15.89
N ASP A 166 -5.71 7.91 -15.50
CA ASP A 166 -6.81 8.22 -16.40
C ASP A 166 -7.16 9.71 -16.30
N ASP A 167 -7.60 10.32 -17.40
CA ASP A 167 -8.14 11.68 -17.40
C ASP A 167 -9.61 11.73 -16.95
N GLU A 168 -10.26 12.90 -17.10
CA GLU A 168 -11.67 13.09 -16.70
C GLU A 168 -12.65 12.23 -17.51
N ASP A 169 -12.28 11.85 -18.73
CA ASP A 169 -13.09 11.01 -19.62
C ASP A 169 -12.81 9.51 -19.41
N GLY A 170 -11.82 9.18 -18.58
CA GLY A 170 -11.37 7.81 -18.30
C GLY A 170 -10.38 7.28 -19.34
N ASP A 171 -9.82 8.14 -20.18
CA ASP A 171 -8.81 7.77 -21.15
C ASP A 171 -7.41 7.75 -20.50
N PRO A 172 -6.57 6.75 -20.82
CA PRO A 172 -5.27 6.63 -20.19
C PRO A 172 -4.31 7.73 -20.67
N VAL A 173 -3.79 8.50 -19.72
CA VAL A 173 -2.79 9.55 -19.92
C VAL A 173 -1.46 9.20 -19.26
N ARG A 174 -0.39 9.67 -19.89
CA ARG A 174 0.98 9.40 -19.46
C ARG A 174 1.86 10.64 -19.59
N PHE A 175 2.57 10.98 -18.53
CA PHE A 175 3.44 12.15 -18.49
C PHE A 175 4.55 11.97 -17.47
N PHE A 176 5.59 12.80 -17.56
CA PHE A 176 6.67 12.86 -16.59
C PHE A 176 6.45 14.04 -15.64
N VAL A 177 6.77 13.84 -14.36
CA VAL A 177 6.63 14.86 -13.31
C VAL A 177 7.94 14.96 -12.55
N ARG A 178 8.27 16.18 -12.13
CA ARG A 178 9.29 16.43 -11.11
C ARG A 178 8.62 16.61 -9.75
N THR A 179 9.04 15.85 -8.76
CA THR A 179 8.61 16.00 -7.36
C THR A 179 9.52 16.98 -6.64
N GLU A 180 8.98 17.67 -5.65
CA GLU A 180 9.80 18.41 -4.70
C GLU A 180 10.46 17.43 -3.71
N PRO A 181 11.66 17.73 -3.19
CA PRO A 181 12.21 16.96 -2.09
C PRO A 181 11.30 17.08 -0.86
N PRO A 182 11.26 16.05 0.02
CA PRO A 182 10.50 16.15 1.26
C PRO A 182 11.00 17.31 2.11
N TYR A 183 10.08 17.98 2.79
CA TYR A 183 10.42 18.97 3.81
C TYR A 183 11.21 18.28 4.93
N ILE A 184 12.47 18.67 5.10
CA ILE A 184 13.29 18.25 6.23
C ILE A 184 12.97 19.23 7.36
N LEU A 185 12.16 18.81 8.33
CA LEU A 185 12.05 19.52 9.60
C LEU A 185 13.41 19.39 10.28
N ASP A 186 14.14 20.49 10.39
CA ASP A 186 15.32 20.50 11.25
C ASP A 186 14.87 20.35 12.72
N HIS A 187 15.79 19.95 13.60
CA HIS A 187 15.46 19.82 15.02
C HIS A 187 15.15 21.18 15.71
N GLN A 188 15.06 22.29 14.97
CA GLN A 188 14.75 23.63 15.49
C GLN A 188 13.35 24.14 15.11
N GLY A 189 12.60 23.43 14.25
CA GLY A 189 11.18 23.68 14.01
C GLY A 189 10.88 24.08 12.57
#